data_AF-A0A1S1LG18-F1
#
_entry.id   AF-A0A1S1LG18-F1
#
_cell.length_a   1.000
_cell.length_b   1.000
_cell.length_c   1.000
_cell.angle_alpha   90.00
_cell.angle_beta   90.00
_cell.angle_gamma   90.00
#
_symmetry.space_group_name_H-M   'P 1'
#
loop_
_entity.id
_entity.type
_entity.pdbx_description
1 polymer ?
#
loop_
_entity_poly.entity_id
_entity_poly.type
_entity_poly.pdbx_seq_one_letter_code
_entity_poly.pdbx_strand_id
1 'polypeptide(L)' 'MDTPKSRRIDGKPETEADRKLFDLRESGYNGPVDQDGNIPDPATASPLMRRALGALEALADHPDA' A
#
# COMPACT_ATOMS: atom_id res chain seq x y z
N MET A 1 28.18 15.50 -2.54
CA MET A 1 26.72 15.46 -2.39
C MET A 1 26.35 14.02 -2.10
N ASP A 2 25.98 13.70 -0.86
CA ASP A 2 25.39 12.41 -0.53
C ASP A 2 24.01 12.37 -1.17
N THR A 3 23.87 11.64 -2.27
CA THR A 3 22.54 11.31 -2.78
C THR A 3 21.89 10.41 -1.73
N PRO A 4 20.68 10.72 -1.23
CA PRO A 4 19.99 9.80 -0.33
C PRO A 4 19.90 8.44 -1.01
N LYS A 5 20.38 7.41 -0.32
CA LYS A 5 20.42 6.05 -0.85
C LYS A 5 18.98 5.61 -1.13
N SER A 6 18.67 5.35 -2.40
CA SER A 6 17.35 4.87 -2.80
C SER A 6 16.97 3.60 -2.04
N ARG A 7 15.74 3.53 -1.57
CA ARG A 7 15.13 2.31 -0.99
C ARG A 7 14.75 1.30 -2.07
N ARG A 8 14.75 1.70 -3.34
CA ARG A 8 14.52 0.77 -4.46
C ARG A 8 15.67 -0.22 -4.57
N ILE A 9 15.34 -1.50 -4.76
CA ILE A 9 16.32 -2.58 -4.93
C ILE A 9 17.21 -2.41 -6.17
N ASP A 10 16.75 -1.66 -7.16
CA ASP A 10 17.49 -1.39 -8.40
C ASP A 10 18.43 -0.18 -8.29
N GLY A 11 18.46 0.51 -7.15
CA GLY A 11 19.32 1.66 -6.89
C GLY A 11 18.97 2.92 -7.68
N LYS A 12 17.89 2.91 -8.48
CA LYS A 12 17.44 4.09 -9.22
C LYS A 12 16.85 5.15 -8.27
N PRO A 13 16.84 6.43 -8.65
CA PRO A 13 16.15 7.46 -7.88
C PRO A 13 14.68 7.09 -7.63
N GLU A 14 14.17 7.38 -6.44
CA GLU A 14 12.76 7.18 -6.10
C GLU A 14 11.86 8.19 -6.85
N THR A 15 10.81 7.67 -7.47
CA THR A 15 9.69 8.50 -7.93
C THR A 15 8.87 8.99 -6.74
N GLU A 16 7.93 9.91 -6.97
CA GLU A 16 7.02 10.35 -5.90
C GLU A 16 6.13 9.21 -5.40
N ALA A 17 5.64 8.36 -6.31
CA ALA A 17 4.87 7.17 -5.97
C ALA A 17 5.69 6.19 -5.11
N ASP A 18 6.96 5.98 -5.45
CA ASP A 18 7.85 5.13 -4.64
C ASP A 18 7.99 5.68 -3.21
N ARG A 19 8.22 6.99 -3.07
CA ARG A 19 8.32 7.63 -1.74
C ARG A 19 7.07 7.38 -0.91
N LYS A 20 5.89 7.66 -1.48
CA LYS A 20 4.60 7.44 -0.80
C LYS A 20 4.40 5.98 -0.40
N LEU A 21 4.71 5.04 -1.30
CA LEU A 21 4.62 3.62 -1.01
C LEU A 21 5.50 3.23 0.17
N PHE A 22 6.77 3.62 0.16
CA PHE A 22 7.68 3.27 1.24
C PHE A 22 7.29 3.92 2.57
N ASP A 23 6.87 5.19 2.55
CA ASP A 23 6.41 5.89 3.76
C ASP A 23 5.16 5.22 4.35
N LEU A 24 4.22 4.76 3.49
CA LEU A 24 3.08 3.95 3.91
C LEU A 24 3.52 2.63 4.56
N ARG A 25 4.48 1.91 3.96
CA ARG A 25 4.99 0.65 4.54
C ARG A 25 5.70 0.88 5.87
N GLU A 26 6.52 1.92 5.98
CA GLU A 26 7.21 2.29 7.22
C GLU A 26 6.23 2.71 8.33
N SER A 27 5.09 3.31 7.98
CA SER A 27 4.01 3.61 8.94
C SER A 27 3.24 2.36 9.42
N GLY A 28 3.51 1.18 8.84
CA GLY A 28 2.83 -0.08 9.15
C GLY A 28 1.61 -0.38 8.27
N TYR A 29 1.28 0.47 7.30
CA TYR A 29 0.21 0.20 6.34
C TYR A 29 0.63 -0.86 5.32
N ASN A 30 0.04 -2.06 5.42
CA ASN A 30 0.30 -3.19 4.52
C ASN A 30 -0.83 -3.42 3.50
N GLY A 31 -1.80 -2.51 3.42
CA GLY A 31 -2.93 -2.63 2.51
C GLY A 31 -2.59 -2.27 1.05
N PRO A 32 -3.62 -2.30 0.17
CA PRO A 32 -3.47 -1.95 -1.23
C PRO A 32 -3.02 -0.50 -1.41
N VAL A 33 -2.20 -0.28 -2.43
CA VAL A 33 -1.73 1.04 -2.87
C VAL A 33 -1.81 1.04 -4.40
N ASP A 34 -2.26 2.13 -4.99
CA ASP A 34 -2.32 2.28 -6.44
C ASP A 34 -0.95 2.64 -7.05
N GLN A 35 -0.92 2.82 -8.37
CA GLN A 35 0.32 3.13 -9.10
C GLN A 35 0.89 4.51 -8.79
N ASP A 36 0.08 5.41 -8.24
CA ASP A 36 0.46 6.78 -7.88
C ASP A 36 0.90 6.89 -6.41
N GLY A 37 0.90 5.77 -5.67
CA GLY A 37 1.28 5.70 -4.27
C GLY A 37 0.16 6.10 -3.30
N ASN A 38 -1.11 6.13 -3.74
CA ASN A 38 -2.24 6.45 -2.88
C ASN A 38 -2.95 5.20 -2.40
N ILE A 39 -3.60 5.31 -1.24
CA ILE A 39 -4.55 4.30 -0.77
C ILE A 39 -5.79 4.40 -1.68
N PRO A 40 -6.18 3.32 -2.39
CA PRO A 40 -7.32 3.38 -3.29
C PRO A 40 -8.60 3.62 -2.49
N ASP A 41 -9.44 4.53 -2.97
CA ASP A 41 -10.75 4.78 -2.36
C ASP A 41 -11.62 3.52 -2.51
N PRO A 42 -12.13 2.91 -1.42
CA PRO A 42 -13.01 1.75 -1.51
C PRO A 42 -14.29 2.04 -2.33
N ALA A 43 -14.71 3.30 -2.44
CA ALA A 43 -15.84 3.73 -3.25
C ALA A 43 -15.54 3.80 -4.76
N THR A 44 -14.27 3.71 -5.16
CA THR A 44 -13.84 3.63 -6.58
C THR A 44 -13.13 2.32 -6.92
N ALA A 45 -12.76 1.54 -5.91
CA ALA A 45 -12.18 0.21 -6.05
C ALA A 45 -13.06 -0.69 -6.93
N SER A 46 -12.40 -1.53 -7.75
CA SER A 46 -13.10 -2.50 -8.59
C SER A 46 -13.98 -3.43 -7.74
N PRO A 47 -15.09 -4.00 -8.29
CA PRO A 47 -15.94 -4.91 -7.53
C PRO A 47 -15.18 -6.10 -6.92
N LEU A 48 -14.12 -6.57 -7.59
CA LEU A 48 -13.22 -7.60 -7.10
C LEU A 48 -12.44 -7.13 -5.86
N MET A 49 -11.87 -5.93 -5.91
CA MET A 49 -11.09 -5.34 -4.81
C MET A 49 -11.97 -5.04 -3.59
N ARG A 50 -13.21 -4.57 -3.80
CA ARG A 50 -14.18 -4.38 -2.70
C ARG A 50 -14.53 -5.69 -2.01
N ARG A 51 -14.73 -6.76 -2.79
CA ARG A 51 -14.96 -8.10 -2.23
C ARG A 51 -13.75 -8.60 -1.43
N ALA A 52 -12.54 -8.39 -1.93
CA ALA A 52 -11.33 -8.77 -1.20
C ALA A 52 -11.19 -7.98 0.12
N LEU A 53 -11.46 -6.67 0.10
CA LEU A 53 -11.42 -5.83 1.30
C LEU A 53 -12.46 -6.26 2.33
N GLY A 54 -13.71 -6.47 1.91
CA GLY A 54 -14.77 -6.94 2.82
C GLY A 54 -14.53 -8.35 3.36
N ALA A 55 -13.89 -9.24 2.59
CA ALA A 55 -13.53 -10.58 3.08
C ALA A 55 -12.40 -10.54 4.12
N LEU A 56 -11.43 -9.63 3.98
CA LEU A 56 -10.38 -9.42 4.98
C LEU A 56 -10.94 -8.80 6.26
N GLU A 57 -11.90 -7.88 6.15
CA GLU A 57 -12.61 -7.32 7.30
C GLU A 57 -13.43 -8.37 8.04
N ALA A 58 -14.19 -9.22 7.32
CA ALA A 58 -14.93 -10.33 7.93
C ALA A 58 -14.02 -11.37 8.61
N LEU A 59 -12.77 -11.51 8.17
CA LEU A 59 -11.78 -12.37 8.82
C LEU A 59 -11.21 -11.74 10.10
N ALA A 60 -11.06 -10.41 10.13
CA ALA A 60 -10.61 -9.69 11.32
C ALA A 60 -11.66 -9.70 12.45
N ASP A 61 -12.94 -9.81 12.10
CA ASP A 61 -14.07 -9.84 13.03
C ASP A 61 -14.44 -11.25 13.55
N HIS A 62 -13.55 -12.24 13.34
CA HIS A 62 -13.63 -13.54 14.00
C HIS A 62 -12.76 -13.51 15.27
N PRO A 63 -13.31 -13.19 16.46
CA PRO A 63 -12.66 -13.50 17.71
C PRO A 63 -12.68 -15.02 17.91
N ASP A 64 -11.51 -15.65 17.77
CA ASP A 64 -11.18 -17.02 18.14
C ASP A 64 -12.00 -18.16 17.48
N ALA A 65 -11.25 -19.11 16.91
CA ALA A 65 -11.71 -20.49 16.67
C ALA A 65 -11.36 -21.36 17.89
#